data_AF-A0A7J2PSD5-F1
#
_entry.id   AF-A0A7J2PSD5-F1
#
_cell.length_a   1.000
_cell.length_b   1.000
_cell.length_c   1.000
_cell.angle_alpha   90.00
_cell.angle_beta   90.00
_cell.angle_gamma   90.00
#
_symmetry.space_group_name_H-M   'P 1'
#
loop_
_entity.id
_entity.type
_entity.pdbx_description
1 polymer ?
#
loop_
_entity_poly.entity_id
_entity_poly.type
_entity_poly.pdbx_seq_one_letter_code
_entity_poly.pdbx_strand_id
1 'polypeptide(L)' 'MNEEEHKVEYTTVSIPKPLADKVKNRMKGTGFSSVSSYVTYVLRQILSSIEEEKQSKQAFTKEEEDKVIQRLRDLGYID' A
#
# COMPACT_ATOMS: atom_id res chain seq x y z
N MET A 1 -8.60 28.42 -17.42
CA MET A 1 -8.15 27.39 -16.44
C MET A 1 -9.10 26.22 -16.62
N ASN A 2 -8.64 25.12 -17.22
CA ASN A 2 -9.49 23.94 -17.42
C ASN A 2 -9.78 23.30 -16.06
N GLU A 3 -11.04 23.31 -15.68
CA GLU A 3 -11.63 22.58 -14.57
C GLU A 3 -11.70 21.08 -14.90
N GLU A 4 -10.58 20.48 -15.30
CA GLU A 4 -10.44 19.02 -15.19
C GLU A 4 -10.06 18.71 -13.74
N GLU A 5 -10.96 19.05 -12.83
CA GLU A 5 -10.92 18.61 -11.44
C GLU A 5 -10.86 17.08 -11.46
N HIS A 6 -9.88 16.52 -10.74
CA HIS A 6 -9.71 15.09 -10.53
C HIS A 6 -11.04 14.42 -10.14
N LYS A 7 -11.79 13.92 -11.12
CA LYS A 7 -13.02 13.19 -10.88
C LYS A 7 -12.63 11.83 -10.34
N VAL A 8 -12.70 11.69 -9.02
CA VAL A 8 -12.48 10.39 -8.38
C VAL A 8 -13.58 9.45 -8.86
N GLU A 9 -13.20 8.46 -9.66
CA GLU A 9 -14.10 7.43 -10.14
C GLU A 9 -14.33 6.39 -9.03
N TYR A 10 -15.60 6.12 -8.72
CA TYR A 10 -15.99 5.17 -7.69
C TYR A 10 -16.45 3.86 -8.32
N THR A 11 -16.03 2.74 -7.74
CA THR A 11 -16.48 1.40 -8.09
C THR A 11 -17.24 0.78 -6.91
N THR A 12 -18.25 -0.05 -7.22
CA THR A 12 -18.99 -0.80 -6.19
C THR A 12 -18.38 -2.18 -6.02
N VAL A 13 -18.05 -2.55 -4.79
CA VAL A 13 -17.56 -3.89 -4.43
C VAL A 13 -18.58 -4.62 -3.58
N SER A 14 -18.92 -5.84 -3.98
CA SER A 14 -19.80 -6.70 -3.19
C SER A 14 -19.01 -7.36 -2.07
N ILE A 15 -19.40 -7.11 -0.82
CA ILE A 15 -18.82 -7.73 0.36
C ILE A 15 -19.89 -8.56 1.10
N PRO A 16 -19.53 -9.69 1.72
CA PRO A 16 -20.47 -10.46 2.52
C PRO A 16 -21.08 -9.61 3.64
N LYS A 17 -22.39 -9.74 3.86
CA LYS A 17 -23.12 -9.01 4.92
C LYS A 17 -22.42 -9.08 6.30
N PRO A 18 -21.93 -10.25 6.76
CA PRO A 18 -21.24 -10.33 8.06
C PRO A 18 -19.97 -9.48 8.13
N LEU A 19 -19.26 -9.35 7.01
CA LEU A 19 -18.06 -8.51 6.92
C LEU A 19 -18.45 -7.03 6.97
N ALA A 20 -19.48 -6.65 6.23
CA ALA A 20 -20.01 -5.28 6.23
C ALA A 20 -20.46 -4.85 7.65
N ASP A 21 -21.11 -5.73 8.39
CA ASP A 21 -21.55 -5.45 9.77
C ASP A 21 -20.36 -5.27 10.73
N LYS A 22 -19.32 -6.11 10.61
CA LYS A 22 -18.08 -5.95 11.37
C LYS A 22 -17.40 -4.62 11.07
N VAL A 23 -17.31 -4.25 9.79
CA VAL A 23 -16.74 -2.97 9.35
C VAL A 23 -17.56 -1.80 9.92
N LYS A 24 -18.90 -1.86 9.83
CA LYS A 24 -19.78 -0.82 10.36
C LYS A 24 -19.65 -0.67 11.87
N ASN A 25 -19.53 -1.76 12.62
CA ASN A 25 -19.31 -1.72 14.06
C ASN A 25 -17.94 -1.15 14.42
N ARG A 26 -16.89 -1.55 13.70
CA ARG A 26 -15.54 -1.02 13.91
C ARG A 26 -15.43 0.46 13.54
N MET A 27 -16.24 0.94 12.61
CA MET A 27 -16.31 2.35 12.22
C MET A 27 -16.89 3.25 13.33
N LYS A 28 -17.82 2.75 14.16
CA LYS A 28 -18.45 3.50 15.25
C LYS A 28 -17.39 3.88 16.32
N GLY A 29 -16.78 5.05 16.16
CA GLY A 29 -15.70 5.54 17.04
C GLY A 29 -14.45 6.02 16.30
N THR A 30 -14.40 5.84 14.98
CA THR A 30 -13.24 6.21 14.15
C THR A 30 -13.36 7.60 13.50
N GLY A 31 -14.46 8.32 13.74
CA GLY A 31 -14.70 9.67 13.20
C GLY A 31 -15.11 9.73 11.72
N PHE A 32 -15.17 8.59 11.03
CA PHE A 32 -15.59 8.53 9.63
C PHE A 32 -17.11 8.70 9.48
N SER A 33 -17.51 9.54 8.53
CA SER A 33 -18.92 9.81 8.19
C SER A 33 -19.56 8.71 7.32
N SER A 34 -18.74 7.92 6.62
CA SER A 34 -19.20 6.91 5.66
C SER A 34 -18.39 5.63 5.72
N VAL A 35 -19.08 4.49 5.56
CA VAL A 35 -18.46 3.16 5.47
C VAL A 35 -17.51 3.07 4.29
N SER A 36 -17.88 3.67 3.14
CA SER A 36 -17.02 3.77 1.97
C SER A 36 -15.69 4.44 2.29
N SER A 37 -15.71 5.60 2.97
CA SER A 37 -14.49 6.32 3.35
C SER A 37 -13.60 5.50 4.28
N TYR A 38 -14.18 4.81 5.26
CA TYR A 38 -13.44 3.93 6.16
C TYR A 38 -12.79 2.75 5.41
N VAL A 39 -13.55 2.09 4.52
CA VAL A 39 -13.03 0.98 3.72
C VAL A 39 -11.91 1.46 2.79
N THR A 40 -12.08 2.60 2.13
CA THR A 40 -11.03 3.19 1.28
C THR A 40 -9.75 3.48 2.08
N TYR A 41 -9.87 4.04 3.28
CA TYR A 41 -8.72 4.28 4.15
C TYR A 41 -7.98 2.99 4.51
N VAL A 42 -8.72 1.97 4.95
CA VAL A 42 -8.13 0.67 5.33
C VAL A 42 -7.49 -0.02 4.12
N LEU A 43 -8.14 -0.02 2.96
CA LEU A 43 -7.59 -0.60 1.74
C LEU A 43 -6.30 0.11 1.32
N ARG A 44 -6.27 1.45 1.38
CA ARG A 44 -5.06 2.22 1.07
C ARG A 44 -3.91 1.84 1.99
N GLN A 45 -4.16 1.76 3.29
CA GLN A 45 -3.15 1.41 4.29
C GLN A 45 -2.57 0.00 4.02
N ILE A 46 -3.43 -0.98 3.77
CA ILE A 46 -3.01 -2.37 3.49
C ILE A 46 -2.20 -2.44 2.19
N LEU A 47 -2.65 -1.76 1.13
CA LEU A 47 -1.95 -1.75 -0.15
C LEU A 47 -0.57 -1.10 -0.04
N SER A 48 -0.46 0.04 0.66
CA SER A 48 0.84 0.69 0.89
C SER A 48 1.81 -0.23 1.65
N SER A 49 1.36 -0.91 2.70
CA SER A 49 2.22 -1.86 3.42
C SER A 49 2.66 -3.04 2.54
N ILE A 50 1.78 -3.57 1.69
CA ILE A 50 2.14 -4.66 0.77
C ILE A 50 3.13 -4.18 -0.30
N GLU A 51 2.97 -2.96 -0.80
CA GLU A 51 3.90 -2.36 -1.77
C GLU A 51 5.28 -2.12 -1.16
N GLU A 52 5.34 -1.57 0.06
CA GLU A 52 6.59 -1.40 0.81
C GLU A 52 7.28 -2.74 1.10
N GLU A 53 6.53 -3.78 1.48
CA GLU A 53 7.07 -5.14 1.65
C GLU A 53 7.61 -5.74 0.34
N LYS A 54 6.95 -5.47 -0.79
CA LYS A 54 7.43 -5.92 -2.11
C LYS A 54 8.66 -5.15 -2.55
N GLN A 55 8.68 -3.83 -2.36
CA GLN A 55 9.81 -2.98 -2.70
C GLN A 55 11.02 -3.30 -1.83
N SER A 56 10.85 -3.50 -0.52
CA SER A 56 11.92 -3.94 0.37
C SER A 56 12.43 -5.33 -0.02
N LYS A 57 11.56 -6.29 -0.34
CA LYS A 57 12.00 -7.59 -0.88
C LYS A 57 12.71 -7.49 -2.23
N GLN A 58 12.35 -6.53 -3.08
CA GLN A 58 13.04 -6.28 -4.36
C GLN A 58 14.42 -5.63 -4.16
N ALA A 59 14.53 -4.65 -3.27
CA ALA A 59 15.78 -3.94 -2.95
C ALA A 59 16.83 -4.82 -2.25
N PHE A 60 16.40 -5.93 -1.65
CA PHE A 60 17.26 -6.96 -1.05
C PHE A 60 17.30 -8.25 -1.90
N THR A 61 17.08 -8.16 -3.20
CA THR A 61 17.32 -9.32 -4.08
C THR A 61 18.82 -9.64 -4.10
N LYS A 62 19.16 -10.94 -4.07
CA LYS A 62 20.56 -11.41 -4.11
C LYS A 62 21.37 -10.80 -5.26
N GLU A 63 20.72 -10.52 -6.39
CA GLU A 63 21.35 -9.88 -7.55
C GLU A 63 21.81 -8.44 -7.29
N GLU A 64 21.09 -7.67 -6.45
CA GLU A 64 21.53 -6.33 -6.06
C GLU A 64 22.65 -6.40 -5.01
N GLU A 65 22.59 -7.39 -4.11
CA GLU A 65 23.67 -7.66 -3.15
C GLU A 65 24.99 -8.03 -3.87
N ASP A 66 24.95 -8.94 -4.85
CA ASP A 66 26.11 -9.31 -5.67
C ASP A 66 26.68 -8.11 -6.45
N LYS A 67 25.83 -7.24 -6.99
CA LYS A 67 26.27 -6.00 -7.66
C LYS A 67 26.93 -5.02 -6.70
N VAL A 68 26.42 -4.89 -5.48
CA VAL A 68 27.02 -4.04 -4.45
C VAL A 68 28.36 -4.62 -3.98
N ILE A 69 28.44 -5.94 -3.77
CA ILE A 69 29.69 -6.63 -3.42
C ILE A 69 30.73 -6.46 -4.52
N GLN A 70 30.38 -6.63 -5.79
CA GLN A 70 31.31 -6.39 -6.90
C GLN A 70 31.82 -4.95 -6.92
N ARG A 71 30.93 -3.95 -6.79
CA ARG A 71 31.36 -2.55 -6.75
C ARG A 71 32.26 -2.24 -5.56
N LEU A 72 32.00 -2.83 -4.40
CA LEU A 72 32.84 -2.65 -3.21
C LEU A 72 34.21 -3.33 -3.37
N ARG A 73 34.27 -4.49 -4.05
CA ARG A 73 35.52 -5.15 -4.43
C ARG A 73 36.32 -4.33 -5.45
N ASP A 74 35.65 -3.77 -6.46
CA ASP A 74 36.26 -2.88 -7.46
C ASP A 74 36.81 -1.59 -6.84
N LEU A 75 36.17 -1.11 -5.77
CA LEU A 75 36.60 0.04 -4.98
C LEU A 75 37.63 -0.31 -3.89
N GLY A 76 37.97 -1.60 -3.71
CA GLY A 76 38.99 -2.06 -2.76
C GLY A 76 38.57 -2.06 -1.29
N TYR A 77 37.27 -2.04 -1.00
CA TYR A 77 36.75 -2.09 0.38
C TYR A 77 36.59 -3.51 0.93
N ILE A 78 36.62 -4.52 0.06
CA ILE A 78 36.53 -5.94 0.42
C ILE A 78 37.41 -6.76 -0.53
N ASP A 79 38.13 -7.74 0.01
CA ASP A 79 38.99 -8.69 -0.74
C ASP A 79 38.14 -9.87 -1.26
#